data_AF-A8ZPH0-F1
#
_entry.id   AF-A8ZPH0-F1
#
_cell.length_a   1.000
_cell.length_b   1.000
_cell.length_c   1.000
_cell.angle_alpha   90.00
_cell.angle_beta   90.00
_cell.angle_gamma   90.00
#
_symmetry.space_group_name_H-M   'P 1'
#
loop_
_entity.id
_entity.type
_entity.pdbx_description
1 polymer ?
#
loop_
_entity_poly.entity_id
_entity_poly.type
_entity_poly.pdbx_seq_one_letter_code
_entity_poly.pdbx_strand_id
1 'polypeptide(L)'
;MNTNTNTNKVTPSTQPKAVLQPLSQQYQFQSQDPSHERALGFGDSPSALAIFCNRSKTSTWYILDKDSEPVELQQPALTGYLISIEFVPKEYRGKTSYKLRFKMLAHRPCTLEAGYDSTFAKGFLIAISSMTPDQLKQRITIEAVPADDDKVLFCAVWLGNQRIFQRWDDRTDWRLIARKAMDNVAELQRQEN
;
A
#
# COMPACT_ATOMS: atom_id res chain seq x y z
N MET A 1 7.31 54.54 63.48
CA MET A 1 7.45 54.60 62.01
C MET A 1 7.92 53.25 61.53
N ASN A 2 7.21 52.71 60.54
CA ASN A 2 6.89 51.30 60.39
C ASN A 2 8.05 50.40 59.91
N THR A 3 8.13 49.23 60.55
CA THR A 3 8.71 47.98 60.04
C THR A 3 7.85 47.42 58.92
N ASN A 4 8.43 47.09 57.76
CA ASN A 4 7.75 46.27 56.75
C ASN A 4 8.63 45.08 56.36
N THR A 5 8.38 43.98 57.06
CA THR A 5 8.74 42.61 56.69
C THR A 5 7.82 42.15 55.56
N ASN A 6 8.36 41.86 54.38
CA ASN A 6 7.60 41.24 53.30
C ASN A 6 8.05 39.78 53.13
N THR A 7 7.17 38.88 53.56
CA THR A 7 7.25 37.43 53.47
C THR A 7 6.68 36.96 52.14
N ASN A 8 7.55 36.57 51.20
CA ASN A 8 7.09 35.89 49.98
C ASN A 8 6.79 34.42 50.29
N LYS A 9 5.49 34.12 50.40
CA LYS A 9 4.95 32.76 50.43
C LYS A 9 5.17 32.07 49.08
N VAL A 10 5.73 30.88 49.15
CA VAL A 10 5.79 29.90 48.05
C VAL A 10 4.39 29.32 47.84
N THR A 11 3.84 29.49 46.64
CA THR A 11 2.63 28.80 46.18
C THR A 11 3.07 27.67 45.25
N PRO A 12 2.74 26.39 45.53
CA PRO A 12 3.07 25.30 44.62
C PRO A 12 2.16 25.38 43.39
N SER A 13 2.76 25.49 42.21
CA SER A 13 2.07 25.38 40.93
C SER A 13 1.56 23.96 40.76
N THR A 14 0.23 23.80 40.80
CA THR A 14 -0.47 22.56 40.46
C THR A 14 -0.19 22.22 38.99
N GLN A 15 0.71 21.29 38.73
CA GLN A 15 0.85 20.67 37.41
C GLN A 15 -0.45 19.90 37.09
N PRO A 16 -1.03 20.04 35.89
CA PRO A 16 -2.15 19.19 35.49
C PRO A 16 -1.67 17.75 35.38
N LYS A 17 -2.26 16.86 36.20
CA LYS A 17 -2.10 15.41 36.11
C LYS A 17 -2.44 14.97 34.68
N ALA A 18 -1.46 14.45 33.95
CA ALA A 18 -1.70 13.74 32.71
C ALA A 18 -2.62 12.54 33.01
N VAL A 19 -3.86 12.62 32.54
CA VAL A 19 -4.80 11.50 32.57
C VAL A 19 -4.30 10.49 31.53
N LEU A 20 -3.64 9.44 32.02
CA LEU A 20 -3.36 8.23 31.24
C LEU A 20 -4.71 7.62 30.85
N GLN A 21 -5.16 7.87 29.61
CA GLN A 21 -6.24 7.09 29.02
C GLN A 21 -5.71 5.69 28.69
N PRO A 22 -6.41 4.61 29.09
CA PRO A 22 -5.96 3.26 28.81
C PRO A 22 -5.95 3.01 27.29
N LEU A 23 -4.80 2.52 26.82
CA LEU A 23 -4.52 2.14 25.45
C LEU A 23 -5.26 0.83 25.13
N SER A 24 -6.54 0.93 24.80
CA SER A 24 -7.32 -0.17 24.24
C SER A 24 -8.14 0.33 23.06
N GLN A 25 -7.46 0.75 22.00
CA GLN A 25 -8.04 0.77 20.67
C GLN A 25 -7.65 -0.54 19.98
N GLN A 26 -8.52 -1.53 20.13
CA GLN A 26 -8.53 -2.70 19.29
C GLN A 26 -8.74 -2.23 17.85
N TYR A 27 -7.75 -2.43 16.98
CA TYR A 27 -7.90 -2.21 15.55
C TYR A 27 -8.80 -3.31 14.98
N GLN A 28 -10.11 -3.11 15.09
CA GLN A 28 -11.05 -3.77 14.21
C GLN A 28 -10.79 -3.24 12.80
N PHE A 29 -10.54 -4.14 11.84
CA PHE A 29 -10.68 -3.78 10.43
C PHE A 29 -12.09 -3.19 10.26
N GLN A 30 -12.17 -1.87 10.07
CA GLN A 30 -13.45 -1.20 9.84
C GLN A 30 -13.95 -1.66 8.46
N SER A 31 -14.77 -2.70 8.46
CA SER A 31 -15.58 -3.17 7.35
C SER A 31 -16.73 -2.18 7.01
N GLN A 32 -16.59 -0.91 7.38
CA GLN A 32 -17.62 0.12 7.28
C GLN A 32 -17.04 1.41 6.71
N ASP A 33 -16.43 1.35 5.53
CA ASP A 33 -16.48 2.51 4.63
C ASP A 33 -17.81 2.39 3.87
N PRO A 34 -18.85 3.19 4.19
CA PRO A 34 -20.15 3.14 3.52
C PRO A 34 -20.04 3.41 2.00
N SER A 35 -18.90 3.86 1.49
CA SER A 35 -18.64 3.98 0.05
C SER A 35 -18.62 2.65 -0.72
N HIS A 36 -18.66 1.50 -0.05
CA HIS A 36 -18.68 0.18 -0.68
C HIS A 36 -20.04 -0.50 -0.73
N GLU A 37 -21.10 0.16 -0.24
CA GLU A 37 -22.46 -0.35 -0.41
C GLU A 37 -22.87 -0.26 -1.89
N ARG A 38 -23.25 -1.40 -2.48
CA ARG A 38 -23.59 -1.46 -3.89
C ARG A 38 -25.02 -1.04 -4.14
N ALA A 39 -25.21 -0.17 -5.12
CA ALA A 39 -26.54 0.19 -5.59
C ALA A 39 -27.32 -1.04 -6.07
N LEU A 40 -28.62 -1.05 -5.83
CA LEU A 40 -29.53 -2.06 -6.39
C LEU A 40 -29.64 -1.88 -7.91
N GLY A 41 -29.72 -2.99 -8.64
CA GLY A 41 -29.84 -2.99 -10.11
C GLY A 41 -28.55 -3.45 -10.81
N PHE A 42 -28.37 -3.03 -12.07
CA PHE A 42 -27.16 -3.32 -12.83
C PHE A 42 -25.99 -2.47 -12.32
N GLY A 43 -24.84 -3.10 -12.13
CA GLY A 43 -23.63 -2.43 -11.67
C GLY A 43 -22.39 -3.25 -11.99
N ASP A 44 -21.24 -2.78 -11.51
CA ASP A 44 -19.97 -3.42 -11.75
C ASP A 44 -19.86 -4.81 -11.11
N SER A 45 -19.08 -5.68 -11.75
CA SER A 45 -18.91 -7.06 -11.30
C SER A 45 -18.29 -7.15 -9.89
N PRO A 46 -18.83 -8.01 -9.00
CA PRO A 46 -18.19 -8.35 -7.72
C PRO A 46 -16.87 -9.08 -7.85
N SER A 47 -16.69 -9.77 -8.97
CA SER A 47 -15.68 -10.81 -9.10
C SER A 47 -14.27 -10.22 -9.03
N ALA A 48 -13.30 -11.04 -8.69
CA ALA A 48 -11.91 -10.60 -8.66
C ALA A 48 -11.48 -9.98 -10.01
N LEU A 49 -10.68 -8.92 -9.96
CA LEU A 49 -10.10 -8.27 -11.14
C LEU A 49 -8.62 -8.59 -11.24
N ALA A 50 -8.17 -9.14 -12.36
CA ALA A 50 -6.75 -9.26 -12.67
C ALA A 50 -6.27 -8.02 -13.43
N ILE A 51 -5.26 -7.34 -12.90
CA ILE A 51 -4.67 -6.13 -13.44
C ILE A 51 -3.22 -6.41 -13.78
N PHE A 52 -2.82 -6.13 -15.01
CA PHE A 52 -1.46 -6.30 -15.49
C PHE A 52 -0.74 -4.95 -15.46
N CYS A 53 0.26 -4.85 -14.60
CA CYS A 53 1.07 -3.66 -14.37
C CYS A 53 2.22 -3.62 -15.38
N ASN A 54 1.86 -3.39 -16.64
CA ASN A 54 2.77 -3.16 -17.74
C ASN A 54 2.06 -2.26 -18.77
N ARG A 55 2.82 -1.50 -19.55
CA ARG A 55 2.23 -0.69 -20.61
C ARG A 55 1.79 -1.60 -21.77
N SER A 56 0.53 -1.48 -22.18
CA SER A 56 0.05 -1.89 -23.50
C SER A 56 -0.30 -0.61 -24.24
N LYS A 57 0.20 -0.42 -25.47
CA LYS A 57 -0.12 0.70 -26.39
C LYS A 57 0.03 2.12 -25.82
N THR A 58 -0.88 2.60 -24.96
CA THR A 58 -0.95 4.01 -24.52
C THR A 58 -1.11 4.23 -23.01
N SER A 59 -1.51 3.24 -22.22
CA SER A 59 -1.83 3.42 -20.78
C SER A 59 -0.89 2.71 -19.80
N THR A 60 -1.08 3.00 -18.51
CA THR A 60 -0.22 2.59 -17.40
C THR A 60 -0.40 1.13 -17.01
N TRP A 61 -1.64 0.61 -16.99
CA TRP A 61 -1.96 -0.78 -16.71
C TRP A 61 -3.25 -1.21 -17.44
N TYR A 62 -3.48 -2.52 -17.55
CA TYR A 62 -4.61 -3.06 -18.32
C TYR A 62 -5.21 -4.31 -17.67
N ILE A 63 -6.41 -4.65 -18.11
CA ILE A 63 -7.09 -5.93 -17.82
C ILE A 63 -7.20 -6.71 -19.13
N LEU A 64 -7.52 -8.00 -19.06
CA LEU A 64 -7.83 -8.79 -20.24
C LEU A 64 -9.34 -8.90 -20.39
N ASP A 65 -9.85 -8.71 -21.61
CA ASP A 65 -11.24 -9.00 -21.92
C ASP A 65 -11.49 -10.51 -22.09
N LYS A 66 -12.72 -10.86 -22.47
CA LYS A 66 -13.15 -12.24 -22.70
C LYS A 66 -12.36 -12.96 -23.81
N ASP A 67 -11.77 -12.21 -24.73
CA ASP A 67 -11.01 -12.70 -25.87
C ASP A 67 -9.50 -12.67 -25.57
N SER A 68 -9.12 -12.38 -24.31
CA SER A 68 -7.74 -12.23 -23.84
C SER A 68 -6.99 -11.05 -24.47
N GLU A 69 -7.71 -10.06 -24.97
CA GLU A 69 -7.12 -8.84 -25.50
C GLU A 69 -6.93 -7.77 -24.40
N PRO A 70 -5.82 -7.02 -24.41
CA PRO A 70 -5.59 -5.94 -23.44
C PRO A 70 -6.63 -4.81 -23.56
N VAL A 71 -7.31 -4.53 -22.47
CA VAL A 71 -8.20 -3.36 -22.29
C VAL A 71 -7.60 -2.43 -21.23
N GLU A 72 -7.27 -1.22 -21.65
CA GLU A 72 -6.59 -0.24 -20.80
C GLU A 72 -7.51 0.29 -19.69
N LEU A 73 -6.97 0.36 -18.47
CA LEU A 73 -7.65 1.07 -17.38
C LEU A 73 -7.26 2.55 -17.44
N GLN A 74 -8.27 3.41 -17.48
CA GLN A 74 -8.08 4.87 -17.59
C GLN A 74 -7.67 5.52 -16.27
N GLN A 75 -8.03 4.91 -15.14
CA GLN A 75 -7.66 5.40 -13.82
C GLN A 75 -6.21 5.00 -13.52
N PRO A 76 -5.31 5.94 -13.22
CA PRO A 76 -3.90 5.62 -12.98
C PRO A 76 -3.64 5.06 -11.59
N ALA A 77 -4.62 5.13 -10.68
CA ALA A 77 -4.45 4.78 -9.27
C ALA A 77 -5.55 3.84 -8.75
N LEU A 78 -5.17 2.94 -7.85
CA LEU A 78 -6.02 1.99 -7.14
C LEU A 78 -5.77 2.15 -5.64
N THR A 79 -6.80 2.54 -4.90
CA THR A 79 -6.76 2.63 -3.44
C THR A 79 -7.43 1.40 -2.82
N GLY A 80 -6.80 0.79 -1.83
CA GLY A 80 -7.34 -0.36 -1.12
C GLY A 80 -6.41 -0.88 -0.03
N TYR A 81 -6.81 -1.99 0.59
CA TYR A 81 -6.03 -2.68 1.61
C TYR A 81 -5.14 -3.72 0.95
N LEU A 82 -3.85 -3.76 1.32
CA LEU A 82 -2.92 -4.77 0.83
C LEU A 82 -3.14 -6.08 1.58
N ILE A 83 -3.34 -7.17 0.85
CA ILE A 83 -3.71 -8.48 1.41
C ILE A 83 -2.55 -9.48 1.39
N SER A 84 -1.83 -9.55 0.26
CA SER A 84 -0.72 -10.49 0.11
C SER A 84 0.26 -10.06 -0.97
N ILE A 85 1.51 -10.52 -0.85
CA ILE A 85 2.56 -10.44 -1.88
C ILE A 85 3.12 -11.84 -2.12
N GLU A 86 3.27 -12.23 -3.38
CA GLU A 86 3.88 -13.50 -3.77
C GLU A 86 4.70 -13.35 -5.06
N PHE A 87 5.67 -14.24 -5.25
CA PHE A 87 6.40 -14.38 -6.50
C PHE A 87 5.99 -15.69 -7.18
N VAL A 88 5.32 -15.56 -8.31
CA VAL A 88 4.78 -16.71 -9.06
C VAL A 88 5.76 -17.10 -10.17
N PRO A 89 6.25 -18.35 -10.22
CA PRO A 89 7.13 -18.79 -11.29
C PRO A 89 6.39 -18.76 -12.64
N LYS A 90 7.09 -18.34 -13.68
CA LYS A 90 6.63 -18.33 -15.06
C LYS A 90 7.75 -18.80 -15.97
N GLU A 91 7.47 -19.77 -16.84
CA GLU A 91 8.39 -20.08 -17.92
C GLU A 91 8.30 -19.04 -19.03
N TYR A 92 9.45 -18.53 -19.46
CA TYR A 92 9.56 -17.65 -20.61
C TYR A 92 10.77 -18.05 -21.44
N ARG A 93 10.53 -18.46 -22.69
CA ARG A 93 11.58 -18.89 -23.64
C ARG A 93 12.52 -19.96 -23.05
N GLY A 94 11.96 -20.95 -22.35
CA GLY A 94 12.73 -22.04 -21.73
C GLY A 94 13.58 -21.64 -20.52
N LYS A 95 13.43 -20.41 -20.00
CA LYS A 95 14.03 -19.96 -18.75
C LYS A 95 12.95 -19.72 -17.70
N THR A 96 13.21 -20.13 -16.47
CA THR A 96 12.37 -19.75 -15.32
C THR A 96 12.52 -18.26 -15.05
N SER A 97 11.39 -17.56 -15.06
CA SER A 97 11.24 -16.17 -14.65
C SER A 97 10.17 -16.10 -13.56
N TYR A 98 9.95 -14.91 -12.99
CA TYR A 98 8.95 -14.72 -11.95
C TYR A 98 8.03 -13.54 -12.28
N LYS A 99 6.80 -13.62 -11.79
CA LYS A 99 5.89 -12.48 -11.72
C LYS A 99 5.74 -12.09 -10.26
N LEU A 100 5.90 -10.80 -9.98
CA LEU A 100 5.41 -10.25 -8.73
C LEU A 100 3.89 -10.22 -8.84
N ARG A 101 3.20 -10.85 -7.89
CA ARG A 101 1.76 -10.78 -7.76
C ARG A 101 1.42 -10.25 -6.36
N PHE A 102 0.52 -9.29 -6.30
CA PHE A 102 -0.01 -8.84 -5.02
C PHE A 102 -1.52 -8.66 -5.09
N LYS A 103 -2.19 -8.92 -3.96
CA LYS A 103 -3.64 -8.85 -3.85
C LYS A 103 -4.02 -7.64 -3.02
N MET A 104 -5.03 -6.91 -3.48
CA MET A 104 -5.61 -5.79 -2.77
C MET A 104 -7.12 -5.96 -2.64
N LEU A 105 -7.68 -5.53 -1.52
CA LEU A 105 -9.12 -5.31 -1.37
C LEU A 105 -9.42 -3.83 -1.58
N ALA A 106 -9.99 -3.50 -2.75
CA ALA A 106 -10.45 -2.16 -3.09
C ALA A 106 -11.99 -2.14 -3.16
N HIS A 107 -12.59 -1.50 -4.18
CA HIS A 107 -14.02 -1.64 -4.48
C HIS A 107 -14.46 -3.09 -4.80
N ARG A 108 -13.50 -3.95 -5.13
CA ARG A 108 -13.59 -5.41 -5.28
C ARG A 108 -12.19 -6.02 -5.04
N PRO A 109 -12.06 -7.35 -4.88
CA PRO A 109 -10.76 -7.98 -4.85
C PRO A 109 -9.99 -7.74 -6.17
N CYS A 110 -8.77 -7.25 -6.08
CA CYS A 110 -7.88 -6.99 -7.22
C CYS A 110 -6.60 -7.80 -7.06
N THR A 111 -6.16 -8.45 -8.13
CA THR A 111 -4.85 -9.11 -8.23
C THR A 111 -4.02 -8.34 -9.24
N LEU A 112 -2.91 -7.77 -8.80
CA LEU A 112 -2.00 -7.00 -9.63
C LEU A 112 -0.77 -7.84 -9.96
N GLU A 113 -0.37 -7.86 -11.23
CA GLU A 113 0.77 -8.63 -11.71
C GLU A 113 1.79 -7.77 -12.47
N ALA A 114 3.05 -7.84 -12.05
CA ALA A 114 4.18 -7.17 -12.69
C ALA A 114 5.32 -8.16 -12.98
N GLY A 115 6.19 -7.83 -13.94
CA GLY A 115 7.48 -8.53 -14.06
C GLY A 115 8.32 -8.31 -12.80
N TYR A 116 8.88 -9.36 -12.20
CA TYR A 116 9.58 -9.24 -10.91
C TYR A 116 10.74 -8.23 -10.92
N ASP A 117 11.41 -8.07 -12.06
CA ASP A 117 12.56 -7.16 -12.24
C ASP A 117 12.17 -5.79 -12.85
N SER A 118 10.86 -5.57 -13.08
CA SER A 118 10.37 -4.32 -13.64
C SER A 118 10.53 -3.14 -12.68
N THR A 119 10.63 -1.93 -13.23
CA THR A 119 10.66 -0.69 -12.45
C THR A 119 9.42 -0.53 -11.56
N PHE A 120 8.26 -1.00 -12.04
CA PHE A 120 7.02 -1.03 -11.25
C PHE A 120 7.17 -1.91 -10.01
N ALA A 121 7.64 -3.15 -10.19
CA ALA A 121 7.84 -4.09 -9.09
C ALA A 121 8.87 -3.57 -8.08
N LYS A 122 9.97 -3.00 -8.56
CA LYS A 122 11.01 -2.38 -7.75
C LYS A 122 10.49 -1.22 -6.89
N GLY A 123 9.74 -0.30 -7.50
CA GLY A 123 9.11 0.83 -6.81
C GLY A 123 8.12 0.38 -5.73
N PHE A 124 7.28 -0.61 -6.06
CA PHE A 124 6.35 -1.21 -5.11
C PHE A 124 7.07 -1.87 -3.93
N LEU A 125 7.98 -2.81 -4.19
CA LEU A 125 8.66 -3.57 -3.14
C LEU A 125 9.44 -2.67 -2.18
N ILE A 126 10.09 -1.63 -2.70
CA ILE A 126 10.78 -0.65 -1.85
C ILE A 126 9.81 0.05 -0.92
N ALA A 127 8.72 0.59 -1.45
CA ALA A 127 7.75 1.29 -0.63
C ALA A 127 7.20 0.39 0.47
N ILE A 128 6.75 -0.83 0.12
CA ILE A 128 6.21 -1.78 1.11
C ILE A 128 7.27 -2.22 2.13
N SER A 129 8.53 -2.41 1.72
CA SER A 129 9.62 -2.76 2.65
C SER A 129 9.95 -1.64 3.64
N SER A 130 9.62 -0.40 3.30
CA SER A 130 9.86 0.78 4.14
C SER A 130 8.72 1.09 5.13
N MET A 131 7.54 0.51 4.89
CA MET A 131 6.37 0.68 5.74
C MET A 131 6.37 -0.30 6.91
N THR A 132 5.75 0.09 8.03
CA THR A 132 5.49 -0.84 9.13
C THR A 132 4.22 -1.67 8.88
N PRO A 133 4.06 -2.84 9.53
CA PRO A 133 2.81 -3.59 9.47
C PRO A 133 1.58 -2.74 9.84
N ASP A 134 1.66 -1.87 10.86
CA ASP A 134 0.55 -1.00 11.24
C ASP A 134 0.18 0.05 10.20
N GLN A 135 1.16 0.53 9.42
CA GLN A 135 0.88 1.40 8.27
C GLN A 135 0.20 0.61 7.14
N LEU A 136 0.57 -0.65 6.94
CA LEU A 136 0.00 -1.51 5.90
C LEU A 136 -1.42 -2.02 6.21
N LYS A 137 -1.88 -1.92 7.47
CA LYS A 137 -3.30 -2.12 7.84
C LYS A 137 -4.20 -1.01 7.30
N GLN A 138 -3.64 0.16 7.00
CA GLN A 138 -4.39 1.28 6.44
C GLN A 138 -4.54 1.12 4.92
N ARG A 139 -5.54 1.77 4.34
CA ARG A 139 -5.66 1.85 2.88
C ARG A 139 -4.45 2.57 2.29
N ILE A 140 -3.88 1.96 1.26
CA ILE A 140 -2.79 2.55 0.46
C ILE A 140 -3.28 2.78 -0.95
N THR A 141 -2.69 3.76 -1.62
CA THR A 141 -2.92 3.99 -3.05
C THR A 141 -1.71 3.52 -3.83
N ILE A 142 -1.95 2.64 -4.79
CA ILE A 142 -0.98 2.25 -5.81
C ILE A 142 -1.27 3.06 -7.05
N GLU A 143 -0.30 3.83 -7.52
CA GLU A 143 -0.41 4.63 -8.72
C GLU A 143 0.62 4.16 -9.75
N ALA A 144 0.14 3.83 -10.94
CA ALA A 144 0.95 3.47 -12.07
C ALA A 144 1.31 4.76 -12.83
N VAL A 145 2.60 5.09 -12.87
CA VAL A 145 3.12 6.35 -13.44
C VAL A 145 3.94 6.02 -14.69
N PRO A 146 3.55 6.49 -15.88
CA PRO A 146 4.31 6.23 -17.09
C PRO A 146 5.59 7.06 -17.09
N ALA A 147 6.68 6.49 -17.60
CA ALA A 147 7.88 7.26 -17.94
C ALA A 147 7.75 7.91 -19.33
N ASP A 148 8.68 8.81 -19.65
CA ASP A 148 8.86 9.33 -21.01
C ASP A 148 9.23 8.21 -22.00
N ASP A 149 9.91 7.15 -21.53
CA ASP A 149 10.12 5.91 -22.29
C ASP A 149 8.84 5.07 -22.30
N ASP A 150 8.36 4.75 -23.51
CA ASP A 150 7.14 3.99 -23.76
C ASP A 150 7.08 2.59 -23.12
N LYS A 151 8.21 2.08 -22.63
CA LYS A 151 8.30 0.74 -22.02
C LYS A 151 8.38 0.76 -20.50
N VAL A 152 8.64 1.92 -19.88
CA VAL A 152 8.88 2.00 -18.45
C VAL A 152 7.63 2.48 -17.72
N LEU A 153 7.26 1.72 -16.70
CA LEU A 153 6.18 2.03 -15.77
C LEU A 153 6.73 2.07 -14.35
N PHE A 154 6.54 3.19 -13.67
CA PHE A 154 6.85 3.35 -12.26
C PHE A 154 5.63 3.01 -11.41
N CYS A 155 5.90 2.58 -10.18
CA CYS A 155 4.89 2.46 -9.13
C CYS A 155 5.15 3.53 -8.08
N ALA A 156 4.17 4.40 -7.85
CA ALA A 156 4.12 5.27 -6.68
C ALA A 156 3.15 4.66 -5.66
N VAL A 157 3.59 4.58 -4.41
CA VAL A 157 2.77 4.10 -3.29
C VAL A 157 2.51 5.27 -2.37
N TRP A 158 1.26 5.44 -1.97
CA TRP A 158 0.82 6.53 -1.11
C TRP A 158 0.13 6.00 0.14
N LEU A 159 0.43 6.64 1.28
CA LEU A 159 -0.31 6.48 2.53
C LEU A 159 -1.03 7.81 2.80
N GLY A 160 -2.35 7.83 2.59
CA GLY A 160 -3.09 9.08 2.47
C GLY A 160 -2.53 9.94 1.33
N ASN A 161 -2.12 11.17 1.65
CA ASN A 161 -1.52 12.10 0.67
C ASN A 161 0.02 12.08 0.69
N GLN A 162 0.64 11.19 1.45
CA GLN A 162 2.10 11.10 1.55
C GLN A 162 2.62 9.99 0.63
N ARG A 163 3.51 10.37 -0.30
CA ARG A 163 4.24 9.38 -1.10
C ARG A 163 5.26 8.65 -0.24
N ILE A 164 5.18 7.32 -0.26
CA ILE A 164 6.19 6.45 0.33
C ILE A 164 7.24 6.16 -0.74
N PHE A 165 8.45 6.63 -0.51
CA PHE A 165 9.54 6.50 -1.47
C PHE A 165 10.87 6.37 -0.75
N GLN A 166 11.71 5.48 -1.27
CA GLN A 166 13.11 5.37 -0.89
C GLN A 166 13.94 5.27 -2.18
N ARG A 167 15.08 5.96 -2.19
CA ARG A 167 16.03 5.88 -3.31
C ARG A 167 16.64 4.48 -3.37
N TRP A 168 16.90 4.02 -4.59
CA TRP A 168 17.61 2.78 -4.88
C TRP A 168 18.60 3.00 -6.01
N ASP A 169 19.54 2.07 -6.10
CA ASP A 169 20.64 2.06 -7.05
C ASP A 169 21.01 0.61 -7.42
N ASP A 170 22.06 0.45 -8.21
CA ASP A 170 22.54 -0.86 -8.67
C ASP A 170 23.10 -1.75 -7.54
N ARG A 171 23.36 -1.19 -6.35
CA ARG A 171 23.85 -1.92 -5.17
C ARG A 171 22.73 -2.37 -4.25
N THR A 172 21.49 -2.02 -4.57
CA THR A 172 20.33 -2.37 -3.76
C THR A 172 20.11 -3.88 -3.76
N ASP A 173 20.10 -4.49 -2.57
CA ASP A 173 19.82 -5.92 -2.41
C ASP A 173 18.31 -6.19 -2.57
N TRP A 174 17.90 -6.46 -3.80
CA TRP A 174 16.50 -6.74 -4.13
C TRP A 174 15.95 -7.99 -3.45
N ARG A 175 16.77 -8.97 -3.09
CA ARG A 175 16.30 -10.16 -2.37
C ARG A 175 15.95 -9.80 -0.93
N LEU A 176 16.79 -8.98 -0.28
CA LEU A 176 16.52 -8.47 1.06
C LEU A 176 15.28 -7.57 1.07
N ILE A 177 15.16 -6.65 0.12
CA ILE A 177 14.00 -5.76 -0.02
C ILE A 177 12.71 -6.56 -0.23
N ALA A 178 12.72 -7.54 -1.14
CA ALA A 178 11.58 -8.38 -1.41
C ALA A 178 11.16 -9.19 -0.18
N ARG A 179 12.14 -9.80 0.52
CA ARG A 179 11.89 -10.53 1.76
C ARG A 179 11.26 -9.64 2.83
N LYS A 180 11.82 -8.46 3.07
CA LYS A 180 11.29 -7.51 4.06
C LYS A 180 9.87 -7.06 3.71
N ALA A 181 9.58 -6.77 2.44
CA ALA A 181 8.24 -6.44 2.00
C ALA A 181 7.24 -7.59 2.24
N MET A 182 7.64 -8.83 1.94
CA MET A 182 6.81 -10.01 2.21
C MET A 182 6.60 -10.23 3.71
N ASP A 183 7.64 -10.07 4.53
CA ASP A 183 7.57 -10.23 5.99
C ASP A 183 6.63 -9.20 6.62
N ASN A 184 6.70 -7.94 6.17
CA ASN A 184 5.80 -6.87 6.59
C ASN A 184 4.33 -7.19 6.31
N VAL A 185 4.04 -7.77 5.13
CA VAL A 185 2.67 -8.14 4.73
C VAL A 185 2.21 -9.43 5.41
N ALA A 186 3.08 -10.41 5.60
CA ALA A 186 2.76 -11.64 6.32
C ALA A 186 2.36 -11.39 7.78
N GLU A 187 2.91 -10.35 8.40
CA GLU A 187 2.54 -9.93 9.75
C GLU A 187 1.08 -9.45 9.85
N LEU A 188 0.50 -8.93 8.76
CA LEU A 188 -0.92 -8.57 8.72
C LEU A 188 -1.81 -9.78 8.95
N GLN A 189 -1.43 -10.93 8.41
CA GLN A 189 -2.22 -12.18 8.46
C GLN A 189 -2.07 -12.91 9.80
N ARG A 190 -0.98 -12.65 10.53
CA ARG A 190 -0.72 -13.30 11.84
C ARG A 190 -1.50 -12.68 12.99
N GLN A 191 -1.89 -11.41 12.87
CA GLN A 191 -2.58 -10.67 13.93
C GLN A 191 -4.11 -10.77 13.86
N GLU A 192 -4.65 -11.46 12.84
CA GLU A 192 -6.08 -11.74 12.68
C GLU A 192 -6.48 -13.13 13.24
N ASN A 193 -5.52 -13.95 13.65
CA ASN A 193 -5.72 -15.26 14.30
C ASN A 193 -5.42 -15.18 15.80
#